data_AF-A0AAX2LH57-F1
#
_entry.id   AF-A0AAX2LH57-F1
#
_cell.length_a   1.000
_cell.length_b   1.000
_cell.length_c   1.000
_cell.angle_alpha   90.00
_cell.angle_beta   90.00
_cell.angle_gamma   90.00
#
_symmetry.space_group_name_H-M   'P 1'
#
loop_
_entity.id
_entity.type
_entity.pdbx_description
1 polymer ?
#
loop_
_entity_poly.entity_id
_entity_poly.type
_entity_poly.pdbx_seq_one_letter_code
_entity_poly.pdbx_strand_id
1 'polypeptide(L)'
;MLIYPHWKGLPEELLGKIVLFDIDETKKSRGGIEIKPDENYLNVGYSNENHAPVFVGIIADEHKNTLRVASTTTRLDSFLSEYVSKKNKLIKEIASLDSELQEKVALKECAIDDLDIEIAELENQLKELQQRYKKRKKLVDVELRKNFYNWIDSNWFLRILYSLYENLS
;
A
#
# COMPACT_ATOMS: atom_id res chain seq x y z
N MET A 1 36.82 1.83 22.07
CA MET A 1 38.23 2.24 21.93
C MET A 1 38.63 2.82 23.27
N LEU A 2 39.66 2.29 23.93
CA LEU A 2 40.21 2.87 25.17
C LEU A 2 41.01 4.11 24.77
N ILE A 3 40.49 5.30 25.06
CA ILE A 3 41.07 6.56 24.58
C ILE A 3 41.73 7.25 25.78
N TYR A 4 43.05 7.30 25.76
CA TYR A 4 43.83 8.08 26.73
C TYR A 4 43.95 9.52 26.24
N PRO A 5 43.57 10.54 27.02
CA PRO A 5 43.88 11.93 26.67
C PRO A 5 45.40 12.12 26.68
N HIS A 6 45.93 12.62 25.57
CA HIS A 6 47.35 12.94 25.44
C HIS A 6 47.70 14.16 26.29
N TRP A 7 48.98 14.30 26.61
CA TRP A 7 49.57 15.41 27.40
C TRP A 7 49.34 16.82 26.82
N LYS A 8 48.66 16.95 25.66
CA LYS A 8 48.40 18.21 24.94
C LYS A 8 46.92 18.62 24.92
N GLY A 9 46.05 17.91 25.64
CA GLY A 9 44.61 18.17 25.69
C GLY A 9 43.79 17.29 24.73
N LEU A 10 42.48 17.57 24.66
CA LEU A 10 41.46 16.83 23.92
C LEU A 10 41.72 16.92 22.41
N PRO A 11 41.89 15.80 21.70
CA PRO A 11 41.83 15.81 20.23
C PRO A 11 40.48 16.38 19.80
N GLU A 12 40.48 17.39 18.91
CA GLU A 12 39.24 17.99 18.37
C GLU A 12 38.26 16.93 17.81
N GLU A 13 38.81 15.79 17.36
CA GLU A 13 38.06 14.62 16.85
C GLU A 13 37.11 13.97 17.87
N LEU A 14 37.35 14.16 19.17
CA LEU A 14 36.53 13.61 20.25
C LEU A 14 35.36 14.51 20.64
N LEU A 15 35.42 15.79 20.30
CA LEU A 15 34.39 16.75 20.71
C LEU A 15 33.08 16.44 19.97
N GLY A 16 31.99 16.32 20.73
CA GLY A 16 30.68 15.94 20.19
C GLY A 16 30.50 14.44 19.90
N LYS A 17 31.49 13.58 20.18
CA LYS A 17 31.34 12.13 20.05
C LYS A 17 30.58 11.54 21.23
N ILE A 18 29.85 10.47 20.95
CA ILE A 18 29.17 9.67 21.96
C ILE A 18 30.21 8.76 22.63
N VAL A 19 30.22 8.73 23.95
CA VAL A 19 31.06 7.86 24.75
C VAL A 19 30.21 7.00 25.68
N LEU A 20 30.63 5.74 25.83
CA LEU A 20 30.13 4.81 26.82
C LEU A 20 31.11 4.75 27.98
N PHE A 21 30.61 4.84 29.20
CA PHE A 21 31.47 4.86 30.37
C PHE A 21 30.80 4.24 31.59
N ASP A 22 31.61 3.60 32.44
CA ASP A 22 31.15 3.04 33.70
C ASP A 22 31.53 3.94 34.88
N ILE A 23 31.14 3.53 36.08
CA ILE A 23 31.42 4.29 37.31
C ILE A 23 32.91 4.31 37.66
N ASP A 24 33.72 3.38 37.15
CA ASP A 24 35.15 3.33 37.45
C ASP A 24 35.91 4.34 36.60
N GLU A 25 35.49 4.58 35.35
CA GLU A 25 35.96 5.69 34.53
C GLU A 25 35.71 7.06 35.18
N THR A 26 34.63 7.21 35.96
CA THR A 26 34.35 8.47 36.67
C THR A 26 35.24 8.73 37.89
N LYS A 27 35.91 7.70 38.41
CA LYS A 27 36.80 7.81 39.58
C LYS A 27 38.25 8.15 39.21
N LYS A 28 38.61 8.04 37.92
CA LYS A 28 39.99 8.27 37.47
C LYS A 28 40.32 9.75 37.46
N SER A 29 41.40 10.12 38.13
CA SER A 29 41.92 11.50 38.20
C SER A 29 42.64 11.96 36.93
N ARG A 30 42.96 11.05 36.01
CA ARG A 30 43.58 11.32 34.72
C ARG A 30 43.06 10.32 33.69
N GLY A 31 42.60 10.82 32.54
CA GLY A 31 42.00 9.97 31.50
C GLY A 31 40.63 9.40 31.85
N GLY A 32 40.05 9.86 32.95
CA GLY A 32 38.69 9.53 33.36
C GLY A 32 37.63 10.40 32.71
N ILE A 33 36.40 10.17 33.13
CA ILE A 33 35.20 10.84 32.62
C ILE A 33 34.57 11.67 33.74
N GLU A 34 34.50 12.97 33.54
CA GLU A 34 33.88 13.90 34.47
C GLU A 34 32.39 14.07 34.12
N ILE A 35 31.54 13.56 35.00
CA ILE A 35 30.09 13.74 34.94
C ILE A 35 29.65 14.91 35.82
N LYS A 36 28.55 15.58 35.44
CA LYS A 36 27.87 16.50 36.36
C LYS A 36 26.89 15.70 37.23
N PRO A 37 26.98 15.79 38.57
CA PRO A 37 26.06 15.08 39.47
C PRO A 37 24.59 15.41 39.23
N ASP A 38 24.31 16.63 38.77
CA ASP A 38 22.95 17.15 38.57
C ASP A 38 22.34 16.72 37.22
N GLU A 39 23.09 16.04 36.35
CA GLU A 39 22.60 15.54 35.07
C GLU A 39 22.20 14.06 35.16
N ASN A 40 21.04 13.71 34.61
CA ASN A 40 20.58 12.32 34.54
C ASN A 40 21.18 11.62 33.32
N TYR A 41 22.13 10.72 33.54
CA TYR A 41 22.73 9.89 32.49
C TYR A 41 21.95 8.59 32.29
N LEU A 42 21.71 8.22 31.03
CA LEU A 42 20.98 7.00 30.70
C LEU A 42 21.87 5.77 30.91
N ASN A 43 21.43 4.84 31.77
CA ASN A 43 22.02 3.50 31.86
C ASN A 43 21.60 2.68 30.63
N VAL A 44 22.57 2.22 29.85
CA VAL A 44 22.35 1.41 28.63
C VAL A 44 22.72 -0.05 28.79
N GLY A 45 23.18 -0.46 29.96
CA GLY A 45 23.52 -1.85 30.24
C GLY A 45 24.48 -2.00 31.41
N TYR A 46 24.99 -3.21 31.60
CA TYR A 46 25.97 -3.51 32.63
C TYR A 46 27.23 -4.07 31.98
N SER A 47 28.39 -3.66 32.49
CA SER A 47 29.67 -4.17 32.02
C SER A 47 29.84 -5.64 32.39
N ASN A 48 30.30 -6.46 31.46
CA ASN A 48 30.53 -7.88 31.72
C ASN A 48 31.68 -8.13 32.69
N GLU A 49 32.61 -7.18 32.84
CA GLU A 49 33.83 -7.35 33.64
C GLU A 49 33.61 -7.05 35.13
N ASN A 50 32.94 -5.94 35.45
CA ASN A 50 32.72 -5.48 36.83
C ASN A 50 31.23 -5.42 37.23
N HIS A 51 30.30 -5.75 36.32
CA HIS A 51 28.85 -5.65 36.51
C HIS A 51 28.38 -4.23 36.89
N ALA A 52 29.22 -3.22 36.65
CA ALA A 52 28.88 -1.83 36.89
C ALA A 52 27.91 -1.32 35.79
N PRO A 53 26.99 -0.40 36.12
CA PRO A 53 26.14 0.24 35.12
C PRO A 53 26.98 1.04 34.13
N VAL A 54 26.65 0.93 32.85
CA VAL A 54 27.29 1.64 31.74
C VAL A 54 26.36 2.76 31.29
N PHE A 55 26.90 3.96 31.24
CA PHE A 55 26.19 5.19 30.90
C PHE A 55 26.59 5.71 29.52
N VAL A 56 25.68 6.45 28.89
CA VAL A 56 25.94 7.19 27.63
C VAL A 56 26.06 8.69 27.91
N GLY A 57 27.07 9.33 27.33
CA GLY A 57 27.20 10.78 27.29
C GLY A 57 27.81 11.28 25.97
N ILE A 58 27.71 12.59 25.74
CA ILE A 58 28.40 13.27 24.63
C ILE A 58 29.57 14.05 25.21
N ILE A 59 30.77 13.86 24.67
CA ILE A 59 31.96 14.61 25.08
C ILE A 59 31.76 16.08 24.73
N ALA A 60 31.71 16.93 25.75
CA ALA A 60 31.44 18.35 25.63
C ALA A 60 32.70 19.20 25.77
N ASP A 61 33.65 18.77 26.61
CA ASP A 61 34.87 19.52 26.91
C ASP A 61 35.93 18.62 27.59
N GLU A 62 37.11 19.15 27.88
CA GLU A 62 38.08 18.57 28.79
C GLU A 62 38.36 19.49 29.97
N HIS A 63 38.42 18.94 31.17
CA HIS A 63 38.80 19.67 32.36
C HIS A 63 39.78 18.84 33.18
N LYS A 64 40.90 19.43 33.61
CA LYS A 64 41.90 18.77 34.48
C LYS A 64 42.33 17.35 34.05
N ASN A 65 42.51 17.13 32.73
CA ASN A 65 42.83 15.83 32.12
C ASN A 65 41.73 14.76 32.22
N THR A 66 40.47 15.15 32.44
CA THR A 66 39.28 14.29 32.38
C THR A 66 38.30 14.80 31.31
N LEU A 67 37.61 13.87 30.65
CA LEU A 67 36.64 14.18 29.60
C LEU A 67 35.30 14.57 30.22
N ARG A 68 34.86 15.81 30.00
CA ARG A 68 33.55 16.27 30.47
C ARG A 68 32.46 15.81 29.52
N VAL A 69 31.44 15.14 30.06
CA VAL A 69 30.32 14.59 29.29
C VAL A 69 29.00 15.24 29.66
N ALA A 70 28.23 15.60 28.64
CA ALA A 70 26.84 16.03 28.78
C ALA A 70 25.88 14.85 28.57
N SER A 71 24.77 14.85 29.30
CA SER A 71 23.73 13.84 29.15
C SER A 71 23.01 13.91 27.79
N THR A 72 22.59 12.75 27.29
CA THR A 72 21.82 12.58 26.05
C THR A 72 20.31 12.59 26.23
N THR A 73 19.80 12.47 27.47
CA THR A 73 18.38 12.19 27.76
C THR A 73 17.43 13.29 27.28
N THR A 74 17.72 14.56 27.56
CA THR A 74 16.83 15.68 27.21
C THR A 74 16.71 15.95 25.71
N ARG A 75 17.73 15.61 24.92
CA ARG A 75 17.71 15.81 23.46
C ARG A 75 17.03 14.66 22.71
N LEU A 76 17.24 13.42 23.15
CA LEU A 76 16.74 12.24 22.44
C LEU A 76 15.22 12.09 22.53
N ASP A 77 14.63 12.36 23.70
CA ASP A 77 13.18 12.27 23.90
C ASP A 77 12.43 13.31 23.06
N SER A 78 12.96 14.54 22.97
CA SER A 78 12.37 15.58 22.13
C SER A 78 12.42 15.20 20.65
N PHE A 79 13.54 14.65 20.19
CA PHE A 79 13.73 14.22 18.80
C PHE A 79 12.78 13.06 18.46
N LEU A 80 12.74 12.02 19.29
CA LEU A 80 11.90 10.84 19.04
C LEU A 80 10.40 11.14 19.14
N SER A 81 9.99 12.10 19.97
CA SER A 81 8.58 12.45 20.14
C SER A 81 7.92 12.91 18.83
N GLU A 82 8.64 13.68 18.01
CA GLU A 82 8.14 14.17 16.72
C GLU A 82 7.99 13.02 15.72
N TYR A 83 8.96 12.09 15.69
CA TYR A 83 8.89 10.90 14.84
C TYR A 83 7.75 9.98 15.25
N VAL A 84 7.54 9.76 16.55
CA VAL A 84 6.43 8.95 17.07
C VAL A 84 5.09 9.60 16.74
N SER A 85 4.99 10.93 16.86
CA SER A 85 3.78 11.68 16.49
C SER A 85 3.46 11.55 15.00
N LYS A 86 4.46 11.75 14.12
CA LYS A 86 4.31 11.57 12.66
C LYS A 86 3.93 10.14 12.31
N LYS A 87 4.58 9.14 12.91
CA LYS A 87 4.24 7.72 12.74
C LYS A 87 2.79 7.46 13.11
N ASN A 88 2.33 7.92 14.26
CA ASN A 88 0.97 7.69 14.72
C ASN A 88 -0.06 8.39 13.83
N LYS A 89 0.26 9.58 13.30
CA LYS A 89 -0.57 10.27 12.32
C LYS A 89 -0.69 9.46 11.02
N LEU A 90 0.44 8.99 10.49
CA LEU A 90 0.44 8.15 9.27
C LEU A 90 -0.34 6.86 9.45
N ILE A 91 -0.22 6.19 10.61
CA ILE A 91 -0.99 4.98 10.91
C ILE A 91 -2.50 5.26 10.86
N LYS A 92 -2.95 6.39 11.42
CA LYS A 92 -4.37 6.80 11.37
C LYS A 92 -4.82 7.12 9.95
N GLU A 93 -4.01 7.83 9.18
CA GLU A 93 -4.31 8.15 7.78
C GLU A 93 -4.40 6.89 6.91
N ILE A 94 -3.49 5.94 7.09
CA ILE A 94 -3.52 4.64 6.40
C ILE A 94 -4.80 3.88 6.75
N ALA A 95 -5.17 3.80 8.03
CA ALA A 95 -6.41 3.12 8.45
C ALA A 95 -7.66 3.79 7.88
N SER A 96 -7.69 5.13 7.81
CA SER A 96 -8.79 5.87 7.21
C SER A 96 -8.90 5.61 5.71
N LEU A 97 -7.78 5.61 4.98
CA LEU A 97 -7.74 5.36 3.54
C LEU A 97 -8.13 3.92 3.21
N ASP A 98 -7.71 2.95 4.04
CA ASP A 98 -8.07 1.55 3.86
C ASP A 98 -9.58 1.36 4.01
N SER A 99 -10.20 1.99 5.02
CA SER A 99 -11.66 1.98 5.20
C SER A 99 -12.41 2.59 4.02
N GLU A 100 -11.96 3.75 3.52
CA GLU A 100 -12.58 4.41 2.35
C GLU A 100 -12.42 3.56 1.08
N LEU A 101 -11.29 2.87 0.94
CA LEU A 101 -11.05 1.97 -0.18
C LEU A 101 -12.01 0.77 -0.15
N GLN A 102 -12.18 0.14 1.02
CA GLN A 102 -13.11 -0.99 1.19
C GLN A 102 -14.55 -0.59 0.84
N GLU A 103 -14.99 0.58 1.31
CA GLU A 103 -16.33 1.09 0.99
C GLU A 103 -16.51 1.32 -0.52
N LYS A 104 -15.53 1.95 -1.19
CA LYS A 104 -15.58 2.16 -2.64
C LYS A 104 -15.54 0.87 -3.44
N VAL A 105 -14.80 -0.14 -2.98
CA VAL A 105 -14.77 -1.46 -3.62
C VAL A 105 -16.14 -2.12 -3.52
N ALA A 106 -16.73 -2.17 -2.33
CA ALA A 106 -18.06 -2.75 -2.13
C ALA A 106 -19.13 -2.06 -2.99
N LEU A 107 -19.12 -0.73 -3.06
CA LEU A 107 -20.06 0.02 -3.93
C LEU A 107 -19.88 -0.31 -5.41
N LYS A 108 -18.64 -0.51 -5.87
CA LYS A 108 -18.36 -0.90 -7.25
C LYS A 108 -18.75 -2.33 -7.54
N GLU A 109 -18.54 -3.26 -6.60
CA GLU A 109 -18.98 -4.65 -6.73
C GLU A 109 -20.51 -4.72 -6.86
N CYS A 110 -21.26 -4.02 -6.00
CA CYS A 110 -22.71 -3.93 -6.14
C CYS A 110 -23.15 -3.35 -7.49
N ALA A 111 -22.49 -2.30 -7.98
CA ALA A 111 -22.81 -1.71 -9.28
C ALA A 111 -22.51 -2.66 -10.45
N ILE A 112 -21.48 -3.51 -10.34
CA ILE A 112 -21.17 -4.55 -11.32
C ILE A 112 -22.26 -5.63 -11.30
N ASP A 113 -22.66 -6.10 -10.12
CA ASP A 113 -23.72 -7.10 -9.97
C ASP A 113 -25.05 -6.61 -10.58
N ASP A 114 -25.42 -5.35 -10.33
CA ASP A 114 -26.62 -4.74 -10.92
C ASP A 114 -26.55 -4.71 -12.46
N LEU A 115 -25.39 -4.36 -13.02
CA LEU A 115 -25.18 -4.36 -14.48
C LEU A 115 -25.22 -5.76 -15.07
N ASP A 116 -24.69 -6.76 -14.39
CA ASP A 116 -24.73 -8.16 -14.83
C ASP A 116 -26.18 -8.68 -14.87
N ILE A 117 -27.01 -8.28 -13.91
CA ILE A 117 -28.45 -8.58 -13.92
C ILE A 117 -29.13 -7.91 -15.13
N GLU A 118 -28.86 -6.63 -15.39
CA GLU A 118 -29.43 -5.92 -16.53
C GLU A 118 -29.01 -6.55 -17.87
N ILE A 119 -27.75 -6.95 -18.02
CA ILE A 119 -27.26 -7.66 -19.20
C ILE A 119 -28.01 -8.98 -19.38
N ALA A 120 -28.19 -9.77 -18.32
CA ALA A 120 -28.91 -11.04 -18.40
C ALA A 120 -30.37 -10.86 -18.83
N GLU A 121 -31.04 -9.81 -18.34
CA GLU A 121 -32.40 -9.46 -18.76
C GLU A 121 -32.45 -9.08 -20.25
N LEU A 122 -31.53 -8.22 -20.71
CA LEU A 122 -31.44 -7.82 -22.11
C LEU A 122 -31.16 -9.00 -23.03
N GLU A 123 -30.29 -9.93 -22.63
CA GLU A 123 -30.01 -11.15 -23.39
C GLU A 123 -31.26 -12.02 -23.54
N ASN A 124 -32.06 -12.16 -22.48
CA ASN A 124 -33.32 -12.90 -22.53
C ASN A 124 -34.34 -12.21 -23.46
N GLN A 125 -34.49 -10.89 -23.37
CA GLN A 125 -35.35 -10.14 -24.27
C GLN A 125 -34.92 -10.30 -25.74
N LEU A 126 -33.61 -10.26 -26.01
CA LEU A 126 -33.05 -10.44 -27.34
C LEU A 126 -33.33 -11.85 -27.88
N LYS A 127 -33.16 -12.90 -27.06
CA LYS A 127 -33.53 -14.28 -27.41
C LYS A 127 -35.01 -14.40 -27.76
N GLU A 128 -35.90 -13.79 -26.98
CA GLU A 128 -37.33 -13.77 -27.27
C GLU A 128 -37.65 -13.07 -28.59
N LEU A 129 -37.08 -11.89 -28.81
CA LEU A 129 -37.26 -11.12 -30.04
C LEU A 129 -36.79 -11.90 -31.27
N GLN A 130 -35.62 -12.56 -31.20
CA GLN A 130 -35.12 -13.41 -32.27
C GLN A 130 -36.06 -14.58 -32.56
N GLN A 131 -36.61 -15.24 -31.53
CA GLN A 131 -37.57 -16.32 -31.73
C GLN A 131 -38.87 -15.82 -32.38
N ARG A 132 -39.41 -14.69 -31.91
CA ARG A 132 -40.60 -14.06 -32.51
C ARG A 132 -40.37 -13.69 -33.96
N TYR A 133 -39.20 -13.10 -34.27
CA TYR A 133 -38.80 -12.78 -35.63
C TYR A 133 -38.71 -14.03 -36.52
N LYS A 134 -38.03 -15.09 -36.06
CA LYS A 134 -37.95 -16.37 -36.79
C LYS A 134 -39.33 -16.95 -37.08
N LYS A 135 -40.26 -16.91 -36.12
CA LYS A 135 -41.65 -17.37 -36.30
C LYS A 135 -42.39 -16.54 -37.34
N ARG A 136 -42.32 -15.22 -37.25
CA ARG A 136 -42.97 -14.31 -38.22
C ARG A 136 -42.40 -14.46 -39.63
N LYS A 137 -41.07 -14.54 -39.76
CA LYS A 137 -40.40 -14.78 -41.05
C LYS A 137 -40.91 -16.06 -41.71
N LYS A 138 -41.01 -17.16 -40.97
CA LYS A 138 -41.57 -18.42 -41.50
C LYS A 138 -43.01 -18.26 -41.99
N LEU A 139 -43.86 -17.54 -41.27
CA LEU A 139 -45.24 -17.29 -41.68
C LEU A 139 -45.29 -16.50 -42.99
N VAL A 140 -44.51 -15.42 -43.08
CA VAL A 140 -44.41 -14.60 -44.29
C VAL A 140 -43.86 -15.42 -45.46
N ASP A 141 -42.82 -16.23 -45.26
CA ASP A 141 -42.27 -17.09 -46.30
C ASP A 141 -43.30 -18.12 -46.80
N VAL A 142 -44.12 -18.69 -45.91
CA VAL A 142 -45.20 -19.62 -46.28
C VAL A 142 -46.29 -18.90 -47.08
N GLU A 143 -46.69 -17.71 -46.67
CA GLU A 143 -47.71 -16.92 -47.35
C GLU A 143 -47.23 -16.43 -48.72
N LEU A 144 -45.98 -15.96 -48.83
CA LEU A 144 -45.34 -15.61 -50.09
C LEU A 144 -45.28 -16.79 -51.04
N ARG A 145 -44.86 -17.98 -50.58
CA ARG A 145 -44.85 -19.20 -51.41
C ARG A 145 -46.25 -19.55 -51.89
N LYS A 146 -47.25 -19.51 -51.01
CA LYS A 146 -48.64 -19.81 -51.37
C LYS A 146 -49.16 -18.81 -52.42
N ASN A 147 -48.90 -17.52 -52.23
CA ASN A 147 -49.30 -16.48 -53.18
C ASN A 147 -48.57 -16.63 -54.52
N PHE A 148 -47.30 -17.00 -54.51
CA PHE A 148 -46.51 -17.28 -55.71
C PHE A 148 -47.11 -18.45 -56.51
N TYR A 149 -47.40 -19.58 -55.86
CA TYR A 149 -48.04 -20.72 -56.54
C TYR A 149 -49.45 -20.40 -57.02
N ASN A 150 -50.26 -19.70 -56.21
CA ASN A 150 -51.58 -19.22 -56.63
C ASN A 150 -51.51 -18.32 -57.87
N TRP A 151 -50.47 -17.47 -57.95
CA TRP A 151 -50.24 -16.60 -59.10
C TRP A 151 -49.80 -17.39 -60.34
N ILE A 152 -48.87 -18.34 -60.21
CA ILE A 152 -48.51 -19.27 -61.30
C ILE A 152 -49.75 -20.00 -61.80
N ASP A 153 -50.58 -20.48 -60.88
CA ASP A 153 -51.77 -21.28 -61.19
C ASP A 153 -52.93 -20.49 -61.78
N SER A 154 -52.89 -19.16 -61.69
CA SER A 154 -53.93 -18.29 -62.24
C SER A 154 -53.99 -18.32 -63.77
N ASN A 155 -52.92 -18.75 -64.45
CA ASN A 155 -52.84 -18.79 -65.91
C ASN A 155 -52.09 -20.03 -66.41
N TRP A 156 -52.69 -20.76 -67.34
CA TRP A 156 -52.11 -21.96 -67.95
C TRP A 156 -50.74 -21.71 -68.61
N PHE A 157 -50.51 -20.53 -69.18
CA PHE A 157 -49.22 -20.16 -69.77
C PHE A 157 -48.12 -19.99 -68.70
N LEU A 158 -48.45 -19.39 -67.55
CA LEU A 158 -47.51 -19.23 -66.42
C LEU A 158 -47.14 -20.60 -65.82
N ARG A 159 -48.09 -21.53 -65.73
CA ARG A 159 -47.83 -22.92 -65.33
C ARG A 159 -46.82 -23.62 -66.25
N ILE A 160 -46.96 -23.47 -67.57
CA ILE A 160 -46.03 -24.06 -68.53
C ILE A 160 -44.63 -23.44 -68.39
N LEU A 161 -44.55 -22.11 -68.30
CA LEU A 161 -43.28 -21.41 -68.10
C LEU A 161 -42.58 -21.83 -66.81
N TYR A 162 -43.32 -21.93 -65.71
CA TYR A 162 -42.76 -22.38 -64.43
C TYR A 162 -42.30 -23.84 -64.49
N SER A 163 -43.06 -24.74 -65.12
CA SER A 163 -42.65 -26.14 -65.29
C SER A 163 -41.38 -26.28 -66.15
N LEU A 164 -41.21 -25.44 -67.18
CA LEU A 164 -39.97 -25.40 -67.96
C LEU A 164 -38.80 -24.89 -67.10
N TYR A 165 -39.00 -23.85 -66.30
CA TYR A 165 -37.99 -23.33 -65.38
C TYR A 165 -37.56 -24.37 -64.33
N GLU A 166 -38.52 -25.06 -63.69
CA GLU A 166 -38.26 -26.07 -62.67
C GLU A 166 -37.55 -27.30 -63.24
N ASN A 167 -37.79 -27.66 -64.51
CA ASN A 167 -37.09 -28.76 -65.19
C ASN A 167 -35.68 -28.40 -65.68
N LEU A 168 -35.34 -27.11 -65.76
CA LEU A 168 -34.03 -26.61 -66.22
C LEU A 168 -33.08 -26.21 -65.07
N SER A 169 -33.61 -26.04 -63.85
CA SER A 169 -32.87 -25.68 -62.63
C SER A 169 -32.45 -26.90 -61.82
#